data_AF-A0A5C1YKF0-F1
#
_entry.id   AF-A0A5C1YKF0-F1
#
_cell.length_a   1.000
_cell.length_b   1.000
_cell.length_c   1.000
_cell.angle_alpha   90.00
_cell.angle_beta   90.00
_cell.angle_gamma   90.00
#
_symmetry.space_group_name_H-M   'P 1'
#
loop_
_entity.id
_entity.type
_entity.pdbx_description
1 polymer ?
#
loop_
_entity_poly.entity_id
_entity_poly.type
_entity_poly.pdbx_seq_one_letter_code
_entity_poly.pdbx_strand_id
1 'polypeptide(L)' 'MSTNSLAGTTRLDQPIPADLDRALNALVKASGFSKRSIVAEALRAHLVAHGVLPDSTPPIPPSLARGILAADRH' A
#
# COMPACT_ATOMS: atom_id res chain seq x y z
N MET A 1 -22.88 -17.42 -16.09
CA MET A 1 -22.27 -17.28 -14.76
C MET A 1 -20.85 -16.76 -14.98
N SER A 2 -20.64 -15.45 -14.87
CA SER A 2 -19.36 -14.82 -15.18
C SER A 2 -18.46 -14.81 -13.95
N THR A 3 -17.33 -15.52 -14.02
CA THR A 3 -16.32 -15.55 -12.97
C THR A 3 -15.45 -14.29 -13.04
N ASN A 4 -15.45 -13.55 -11.93
CA ASN A 4 -14.31 -12.83 -11.38
C ASN A 4 -13.39 -12.08 -12.38
N SER A 5 -13.80 -10.87 -12.77
CA SER A 5 -12.85 -9.92 -13.37
C SER A 5 -11.91 -9.38 -12.29
N LEU A 6 -10.63 -9.67 -12.48
CA LEU A 6 -9.48 -9.24 -11.69
C LEU A 6 -9.61 -7.79 -11.24
N ALA A 7 -9.37 -7.55 -9.94
CA ALA A 7 -9.19 -6.22 -9.38
C ALA A 7 -8.13 -5.45 -10.20
N GLY A 8 -8.60 -4.56 -11.08
CA GLY A 8 -7.74 -3.72 -11.89
C GLY A 8 -6.95 -2.78 -11.00
N THR A 9 -5.62 -2.85 -11.04
CA THR A 9 -4.78 -1.87 -10.34
C THR A 9 -4.70 -0.60 -11.18
N THR A 10 -5.43 0.44 -10.79
CA THR A 10 -5.28 1.76 -11.38
C THR A 10 -4.01 2.43 -10.87
N ARG A 11 -3.19 2.95 -11.77
CA ARG A 11 -2.00 3.74 -11.44
C ARG A 11 -2.40 5.18 -11.16
N LEU A 12 -1.94 5.72 -10.04
CA LEU A 12 -2.09 7.14 -9.70
C LEU A 12 -0.76 7.84 -9.97
N ASP A 13 -0.71 8.72 -10.97
CA ASP A 13 0.50 9.48 -11.36
C ASP A 13 0.52 10.89 -10.74
N GLN A 14 0.20 10.98 -9.45
CA GLN A 14 0.25 12.25 -8.72
C GLN A 14 1.62 12.42 -8.06
N PRO A 15 2.36 13.51 -8.35
CA PRO A 15 3.56 13.83 -7.60
C PRO A 15 3.20 14.18 -6.15
N ILE A 16 3.99 13.66 -5.22
CA ILE A 16 3.91 14.00 -3.79
C ILE A 16 5.07 14.92 -3.40
N PRO A 17 4.89 15.76 -2.36
CA PRO A 17 5.98 16.53 -1.76
C PRO A 17 7.20 15.66 -1.41
N ALA A 18 8.41 16.21 -1.63
CA ALA A 18 9.66 15.48 -1.49
C ALA A 18 9.99 15.07 -0.04
N ASP A 19 9.55 15.86 0.93
CA ASP A 19 9.59 15.54 2.36
C ASP A 19 8.72 14.32 2.70
N LEU A 20 7.50 14.24 2.15
CA LEU A 20 6.62 13.08 2.29
C LEU A 20 7.22 11.83 1.62
N ASP A 21 7.78 11.95 0.41
CA ASP A 21 8.45 10.79 -0.22
C ASP A 21 9.64 10.30 0.62
N ARG A 22 10.42 11.23 1.20
CA ARG A 22 11.54 10.88 2.09
C ARG A 22 11.06 10.16 3.35
N ALA A 23 10.01 10.64 3.99
CA ALA A 23 9.42 10.00 5.16
C ALA A 23 8.89 8.59 4.82
N LEU A 24 8.19 8.45 3.69
CA LEU A 24 7.68 7.17 3.21
C LEU A 24 8.81 6.18 2.89
N ASN A 25 9.90 6.64 2.29
CA ASN A 25 11.11 5.84 2.08
C ASN A 25 11.72 5.36 3.40
N ALA A 26 11.80 6.21 4.43
CA ALA A 26 12.31 5.83 5.74
C ALA A 26 11.44 4.75 6.38
N LEU A 27 10.11 4.89 6.30
CA LEU A 27 9.17 3.90 6.81
C LEU A 27 9.29 2.55 6.09
N VAL A 28 9.49 2.55 4.76
CA VAL A 28 9.76 1.32 4.00
C VAL A 28 11.04 0.63 4.48
N LYS A 29 12.12 1.39 4.73
CA LYS A 29 13.38 0.82 5.22
C LYS A 29 13.23 0.21 6.61
N ALA A 30 12.45 0.84 7.49
CA ALA A 30 12.23 0.36 8.85
C ALA A 30 11.28 -0.84 8.94
N SER A 31 10.21 -0.85 8.14
CA SER A 31 9.17 -1.90 8.19
C SER A 31 9.43 -3.07 7.23
N GLY A 32 10.18 -2.83 6.16
CA GLY A 32 10.37 -3.76 5.07
C GLY A 32 9.19 -3.93 4.12
N PHE A 33 8.10 -3.21 4.34
CA PHE A 33 6.93 -3.23 3.48
C PHE A 33 7.06 -2.29 2.29
N SER A 34 6.35 -2.59 1.22
CA SER A 34 6.36 -1.76 0.02
C SER A 34 5.62 -0.44 0.27
N LYS A 35 6.10 0.64 -0.36
CA LYS A 35 5.39 1.94 -0.35
C LYS A 35 3.92 1.78 -0.73
N ARG A 36 3.65 0.95 -1.75
CA ARG A 36 2.30 0.71 -2.26
C ARG A 36 1.39 0.11 -1.20
N SER A 37 1.81 -0.92 -0.47
CA SER A 37 0.96 -1.52 0.57
C SER A 37 0.73 -0.57 1.75
N ILE A 38 1.76 0.19 2.13
CA ILE A 38 1.64 1.21 3.19
C ILE A 38 0.61 2.27 2.80
N VAL A 39 0.74 2.85 1.61
CA VAL A 39 -0.19 3.89 1.13
C VAL A 39 -1.59 3.35 0.95
N ALA A 40 -1.74 2.14 0.42
CA ALA A 40 -3.04 1.52 0.22
C ALA A 40 -3.76 1.28 1.56
N GLU A 41 -3.07 0.74 2.57
CA GLU A 41 -3.67 0.52 3.89
C GLU A 41 -3.99 1.85 4.59
N ALA A 42 -3.09 2.84 4.52
CA ALA A 42 -3.35 4.16 5.08
C ALA A 42 -4.57 4.83 4.43
N LEU A 43 -4.72 4.71 3.11
CA LEU A 43 -5.89 5.22 2.38
C LEU A 43 -7.16 4.47 2.79
N ARG A 44 -7.12 3.14 2.89
CA ARG A 44 -8.26 2.35 3.36
C ARG A 44 -8.70 2.80 4.76
N ALA A 45 -7.76 2.87 5.70
CA ALA A 45 -8.04 3.30 7.07
C ALA A 45 -8.64 4.71 7.12
N HIS A 46 -8.11 5.64 6.32
CA HIS A 46 -8.65 6.99 6.21
C HIS A 46 -10.09 7.00 5.67
N LEU A 47 -10.36 6.27 4.59
CA LEU A 47 -11.71 6.20 4.01
C LEU A 47 -12.73 5.53 4.93
N VAL A 48 -12.32 4.54 5.72
CA VAL A 48 -13.18 3.92 6.75
C VAL A 48 -13.47 4.92 7.87
N ALA A 49 -12.45 5.62 8.39
CA ALA A 49 -12.63 6.62 9.44
C ALA A 49 -13.57 7.78 9.04
N HIS A 50 -13.65 8.08 7.74
CA HIS A 50 -14.56 9.08 7.19
C HIS A 50 -15.92 8.52 6.73
N GLY A 51 -16.19 7.22 6.94
CA GLY A 51 -17.44 6.58 6.53
C GLY A 51 -17.63 6.44 5.02
N VAL A 52 -16.57 6.66 4.22
CA VAL A 52 -16.59 6.46 2.77
C VAL A 52 -16.51 4.98 2.42
N LEU A 53 -15.77 4.20 3.23
CA LEU A 53 -15.76 2.75 3.17
C LEU A 53 -16.45 2.15 4.42
N PRO A 54 -17.13 1.00 4.30
CA PRO A 54 -17.69 0.29 5.45
C PRO A 54 -16.59 -0.16 6.42
N ASP A 55 -16.90 -0.21 7.72
CA ASP A 55 -15.99 -0.76 8.75
C ASP A 55 -15.67 -2.24 8.53
N SER A 56 -16.53 -2.97 7.80
CA SER A 56 -16.29 -4.36 7.40
C SER A 56 -15.26 -4.51 6.28
N THR A 57 -14.73 -3.41 5.74
CA THR A 57 -13.72 -3.45 4.67
C THR A 57 -12.42 -4.04 5.21
N PRO A 58 -11.96 -5.19 4.67
CA PRO A 58 -10.80 -5.90 5.21
C PRO A 58 -9.52 -5.06 5.06
N PRO A 59 -8.58 -5.18 6.00
CA PRO A 59 -7.28 -4.54 5.90
C PRO A 59 -6.52 -5.05 4.68
N ILE A 60 -5.73 -4.17 4.06
CA ILE A 60 -4.88 -4.52 2.94
C ILE A 60 -3.61 -5.17 3.50
N PRO A 61 -3.32 -6.43 3.15
CA PRO A 61 -2.16 -7.12 3.70
C PRO A 61 -0.87 -6.41 3.26
N PRO A 62 0.12 -6.30 4.15
CA PRO A 62 1.40 -5.73 3.79
C PRO A 62 2.08 -6.61 2.73
N SER A 63 2.70 -5.98 1.74
CA SER A 63 3.51 -6.67 0.75
C SER A 63 4.96 -6.24 0.90
N LEU A 64 5.90 -7.17 0.73
CA LEU A 64 7.32 -6.88 0.93
C LEU A 64 7.87 -5.93 -0.14
N ALA A 65 8.81 -5.09 0.27
CA ALA A 65 9.55 -4.26 -0.68
C ALA A 65 10.42 -5.14 -1.59
N ARG A 66 10.46 -4.80 -2.89
CA ARG A 66 11.10 -5.57 -3.97
C ARG A 66 12.60 -5.86 -3.75
N GLY A 67 13.27 -5.14 -2.84
CA GLY A 67 14.68 -5.32 -2.50
C GLY A 67 14.97 -6.19 -1.27
N ILE A 68 13.98 -6.49 -0.42
CA ILE A 68 14.20 -7.30 0.79
C ILE A 68 14.17 -8.80 0.48
N LEU A 69 13.35 -9.22 -0.48
CA LEU A 69 13.32 -10.62 -0.97
C LEU A 69 14.64 -11.09 -1.61
N ALA A 70 15.53 -10.17 -2.00
CA ALA A 70 16.82 -10.52 -2.57
C ALA A 70 17.91 -10.78 -1.52
N ALA A 71 17.72 -10.29 -0.28
CA ALA A 71 18.70 -10.41 0.80
C ALA A 71 18.58 -11.73 1.58
N ASP A 72 17.47 -12.46 1.45
CA ASP A 72 17.17 -13.70 2.19
C ASP A 72 17.57 -14.97 1.42
N ARG A 73 18.45 -14.84 0.41
CA ARG A 73 18.99 -15.95 -0.39
C ARG A 73 20.51 -16.16 -0.20
N HIS A 74 21.02 -15.93 1.00
CA HIS A 74 22.41 -16.22 1.37
C HIS A 74 22.51 -17.01 2.67
#